data_AF-A0A8C3PE74-F1
#
_entry.id   AF-A0A8C3PE74-F1
#
_cell.length_a   1.000
_cell.length_b   1.000
_cell.length_c   1.000
_cell.angle_alpha   90.00
_cell.angle_beta   90.00
_cell.angle_gamma   90.00
#
_symmetry.space_group_name_H-M   'P 1'
#
loop_
_entity.id
_entity.type
_entity.pdbx_description
1 polymer ?
#
loop_
_entity_poly.entity_id
_entity_poly.type
_entity_poly.pdbx_seq_one_letter_code
_entity_poly.pdbx_strand_id
1 'polypeptide(L)'
;MQPNTPHSSRIPSSSNSIAPGHPAETRAAAGPSARVVAAASYLLREANSCCVGAAAARNRTASSRPKARHGLPYLHTGVGTLTIPPAARAIDWGGGVAGSGLGNTVQRGHLPLLRVCLVPAALAAAMAPVATELKLGKKINEGKTKEVYELPDLAGCVLMQSKDQITAGNAARKDHMEGKAAISNTTTSCVFQLLHESGIKTAFVRKHGDTAFIAAQCEMIPIEWVCRRIATGSFLKRNPGVKEGYKFYPPKIEMFYKDDAANDPQWSEEQLIEAKFCFAGLTIGQTEVDIMAHSTQAIFEILEKSWFPQNCTLVDMKIEFGVNITTKEIVLADVIDNDSWRLWPSGDRSQQKDKQSYRDLKEVTPEALQMVKRNFEWVAERVELLLKTKSHGRVVVLMGSSSDLGHCEKIKKACANFGIPCELRVTSAHKGPDETLRIKAEYEGDGIPTVFVAVAGRSNGLGPVLSGNTSYPVVNCPPLSADWGPQDVWSSLRLPSGLGCPTILSPEGAAQFAAQIFGLSNHLVWAKLRSSMLNTWISLKQADKKLRECTL
;
A
#
# COMPACT_ATOMS: atom_id res chain seq x y z
N MET A 1 -6.30 68.71 -8.30
CA MET A 1 -7.69 68.23 -8.11
C MET A 1 -8.12 67.43 -9.33
N GLN A 2 -9.09 66.54 -9.18
CA GLN A 2 -9.76 65.80 -10.27
C GLN A 2 -10.83 66.71 -10.94
N PRO A 3 -11.48 66.38 -12.11
CA PRO A 3 -12.19 65.11 -12.33
C PRO A 3 -12.27 64.49 -13.78
N ASN A 4 -12.54 63.16 -13.80
CA ASN A 4 -13.49 62.40 -14.65
C ASN A 4 -13.47 62.42 -16.22
N THR A 5 -13.01 61.29 -16.82
CA THR A 5 -13.72 60.32 -17.75
C THR A 5 -14.62 60.76 -18.93
N PRO A 6 -14.92 59.92 -19.98
CA PRO A 6 -14.35 58.61 -20.41
C PRO A 6 -14.19 58.35 -21.97
N HIS A 7 -13.62 57.17 -22.31
CA HIS A 7 -13.90 56.28 -23.47
C HIS A 7 -13.65 56.62 -24.99
N SER A 8 -13.20 55.58 -25.72
CA SER A 8 -13.57 55.13 -27.10
C SER A 8 -12.70 55.43 -28.35
N SER A 9 -11.88 54.40 -28.69
CA SER A 9 -11.36 53.92 -30.00
C SER A 9 -11.77 54.52 -31.38
N ARG A 10 -10.79 54.58 -32.32
CA ARG A 10 -10.83 54.07 -33.74
C ARG A 10 -9.44 54.14 -34.43
N ILE A 11 -9.32 53.56 -35.64
CA ILE A 11 -8.12 53.31 -36.51
C ILE A 11 -8.60 53.17 -37.98
N PRO A 12 -7.77 53.12 -39.09
CA PRO A 12 -6.34 52.73 -39.28
C PRO A 12 -5.54 53.77 -40.16
N SER A 13 -4.58 53.55 -41.10
CA SER A 13 -3.92 52.37 -41.77
C SER A 13 -2.61 52.73 -42.56
N SER A 14 -1.70 51.74 -42.71
CA SER A 14 -0.84 51.39 -43.89
C SER A 14 0.13 52.38 -44.60
N SER A 15 1.41 51.99 -44.80
CA SER A 15 2.01 51.70 -46.15
C SER A 15 3.51 51.26 -46.18
N ASN A 16 3.79 50.16 -46.89
CA ASN A 16 4.96 49.74 -47.75
C ASN A 16 6.08 50.75 -48.16
N SER A 17 7.29 50.38 -48.66
CA SER A 17 8.06 49.09 -48.86
C SER A 17 9.47 49.32 -49.51
N ILE A 18 10.23 48.23 -49.82
CA ILE A 18 11.35 48.05 -50.82
C ILE A 18 12.84 48.08 -50.35
N ALA A 19 13.64 47.15 -50.93
CA ALA A 19 15.11 47.05 -51.03
C ALA A 19 15.46 46.40 -52.41
N PRO A 20 16.71 46.39 -52.96
CA PRO A 20 17.75 45.39 -52.57
C PRO A 20 19.24 45.78 -52.88
N GLY A 21 20.19 44.84 -52.74
CA GLY A 21 21.55 44.92 -53.34
C GLY A 21 22.49 43.74 -53.00
N HIS A 22 23.18 43.17 -54.00
CA HIS A 22 24.19 42.06 -53.89
C HIS A 22 25.15 42.13 -55.11
N PRO A 23 26.41 41.61 -55.05
CA PRO A 23 26.73 40.17 -55.20
C PRO A 23 27.77 39.73 -54.11
N ALA A 24 28.73 38.77 -54.20
CA ALA A 24 29.34 37.95 -55.27
C ALA A 24 29.96 36.64 -54.70
N GLU A 25 30.78 35.92 -55.49
CA GLU A 25 31.36 34.59 -55.15
C GLU A 25 32.89 34.49 -55.20
N THR A 26 33.47 33.50 -54.51
CA THR A 26 34.56 32.65 -55.03
C THR A 26 34.56 31.27 -54.34
N ARG A 27 35.30 30.27 -54.85
CA ARG A 27 35.17 28.83 -54.52
C ARG A 27 36.57 28.18 -54.41
N ALA A 28 36.83 27.01 -53.83
CA ALA A 28 35.99 25.91 -53.33
C ALA A 28 36.53 25.40 -51.95
N ALA A 29 36.60 24.12 -51.48
CA ALA A 29 36.36 22.78 -52.03
C ALA A 29 36.15 21.70 -50.91
N ALA A 30 35.78 20.48 -51.32
CA ALA A 30 35.83 19.18 -50.60
C ALA A 30 34.94 18.96 -49.33
N GLY A 31 34.43 17.72 -49.21
CA GLY A 31 33.71 17.15 -48.05
C GLY A 31 34.07 15.66 -47.89
N PRO A 32 33.19 14.75 -47.40
CA PRO A 32 31.83 14.95 -46.88
C PRO A 32 31.51 14.22 -45.55
N SER A 33 30.51 14.70 -44.80
CA SER A 33 29.63 13.86 -43.95
C SER A 33 28.40 14.66 -43.51
N ALA A 34 27.19 14.22 -43.84
CA ALA A 34 25.94 14.89 -43.47
C ALA A 34 24.70 13.99 -43.63
N ARG A 35 23.59 14.38 -42.97
CA ARG A 35 22.28 13.71 -42.88
C ARG A 35 22.27 12.53 -41.89
N VAL A 36 21.17 12.22 -41.20
CA VAL A 36 19.75 12.58 -41.42
C VAL A 36 19.10 13.29 -40.22
N VAL A 37 18.22 14.25 -40.52
CA VAL A 37 17.13 14.72 -39.66
C VAL A 37 15.86 14.77 -40.52
N ALA A 38 14.68 14.67 -39.89
CA ALA A 38 13.33 14.53 -40.48
C ALA A 38 13.00 13.10 -40.98
N ALA A 39 11.76 12.60 -40.88
CA ALA A 39 10.51 13.20 -40.35
C ALA A 39 9.69 12.18 -39.53
N ALA A 40 8.54 12.62 -39.00
CA ALA A 40 7.70 11.85 -38.06
C ALA A 40 6.62 10.97 -38.73
N SER A 41 5.86 10.27 -37.88
CA SER A 41 4.52 9.70 -38.14
C SER A 41 4.42 8.39 -38.94
N TYR A 42 4.59 7.24 -38.25
CA TYR A 42 3.79 6.03 -38.53
C TYR A 42 3.75 5.09 -37.32
N LEU A 43 2.58 4.45 -37.10
CA LEU A 43 2.28 3.18 -36.38
C LEU A 43 0.99 3.25 -35.56
N LEU A 44 -0.11 2.82 -36.18
CA LEU A 44 -1.35 2.42 -35.49
C LEU A 44 -2.03 1.40 -36.42
N ARG A 45 -2.42 0.22 -35.89
CA ARG A 45 -2.69 -1.03 -36.64
C ARG A 45 -1.37 -1.65 -37.17
N GLU A 46 -1.15 -2.97 -37.17
CA GLU A 46 -2.05 -4.13 -36.99
C GLU A 46 -1.49 -5.17 -36.00
N ALA A 47 -2.38 -5.96 -35.39
CA ALA A 47 -2.05 -7.22 -34.70
C ALA A 47 -3.32 -8.06 -34.48
N ASN A 48 -3.92 -8.62 -35.54
CA ASN A 48 -5.02 -9.58 -35.37
C ASN A 48 -5.15 -10.56 -36.54
N SER A 49 -5.46 -11.82 -36.21
CA SER A 49 -5.71 -12.96 -37.11
C SER A 49 -4.58 -13.36 -38.10
N CYS A 50 -3.95 -14.50 -37.81
CA CYS A 50 -3.35 -15.35 -38.84
C CYS A 50 -3.64 -16.83 -38.51
N CYS A 51 -4.87 -17.28 -38.81
CA CYS A 51 -5.21 -18.70 -38.94
C CYS A 51 -6.60 -18.88 -39.58
N VAL A 52 -6.76 -19.95 -40.37
CA VAL A 52 -7.92 -20.43 -41.14
C VAL A 52 -7.91 -20.03 -42.63
N GLY A 53 -7.52 -20.99 -43.48
CA GLY A 53 -7.72 -20.93 -44.92
C GLY A 53 -9.17 -21.27 -45.31
N ALA A 54 -9.61 -20.78 -46.47
CA ALA A 54 -11.01 -20.82 -46.88
C ALA A 54 -11.42 -22.13 -47.59
N ALA A 55 -12.69 -22.51 -47.39
CA ALA A 55 -13.48 -23.31 -48.33
C ALA A 55 -14.87 -22.66 -48.47
N ALA A 56 -15.43 -22.64 -49.68
CA ALA A 56 -16.47 -21.69 -50.06
C ALA A 56 -17.93 -22.17 -49.83
N ALA A 57 -18.83 -21.20 -49.68
CA ALA A 57 -20.26 -21.42 -49.45
C ALA A 57 -21.06 -21.81 -50.71
N ARG A 58 -22.18 -22.50 -50.50
CA ARG A 58 -23.39 -22.44 -51.36
C ARG A 58 -24.64 -22.29 -50.48
N ASN A 59 -25.75 -21.87 -51.08
CA ASN A 59 -26.88 -21.24 -50.40
C ASN A 59 -28.23 -21.72 -50.99
N ARG A 60 -29.32 -21.61 -50.21
CA ARG A 60 -30.71 -22.09 -50.50
C ARG A 60 -30.81 -23.64 -50.45
N THR A 61 -31.93 -24.29 -50.13
CA THR A 61 -33.36 -23.92 -50.19
C THR A 61 -34.13 -24.35 -48.91
N ALA A 62 -35.44 -24.69 -48.98
CA ALA A 62 -36.37 -24.65 -47.85
C ALA A 62 -37.19 -25.95 -47.62
N SER A 63 -37.82 -25.98 -46.44
CA SER A 63 -39.11 -26.64 -46.13
C SER A 63 -39.18 -28.14 -45.73
N SER A 64 -40.35 -28.48 -45.18
CA SER A 64 -40.90 -29.81 -44.83
C SER A 64 -40.49 -30.47 -43.50
N ARG A 65 -41.53 -30.89 -42.75
CA ARG A 65 -41.50 -31.99 -41.76
C ARG A 65 -41.96 -33.27 -42.46
N PRO A 66 -41.63 -34.46 -41.91
CA PRO A 66 -42.72 -35.42 -41.64
C PRO A 66 -42.86 -35.84 -40.15
N LYS A 67 -43.84 -36.73 -39.90
CA LYS A 67 -44.10 -37.44 -38.63
C LYS A 67 -43.87 -38.96 -38.81
N ALA A 68 -44.17 -39.72 -37.74
CA ALA A 68 -44.21 -41.19 -37.58
C ALA A 68 -42.85 -41.80 -37.18
N ARG A 69 -42.70 -42.60 -36.10
CA ARG A 69 -43.49 -43.65 -35.40
C ARG A 69 -43.09 -45.06 -35.84
N HIS A 70 -42.68 -45.89 -34.86
CA HIS A 70 -42.66 -47.36 -34.72
C HIS A 70 -41.39 -47.75 -33.90
N GLY A 71 -41.39 -48.68 -32.95
CA GLY A 71 -42.53 -49.28 -32.22
C GLY A 71 -42.24 -50.63 -31.54
N LEU A 72 -42.09 -50.65 -30.20
CA LEU A 72 -42.16 -51.82 -29.29
C LEU A 72 -41.07 -52.92 -29.48
N PRO A 73 -40.96 -53.96 -28.60
CA PRO A 73 -41.70 -54.26 -27.36
C PRO A 73 -40.85 -54.44 -26.08
N TYR A 74 -41.55 -54.75 -24.97
CA TYR A 74 -41.03 -55.19 -23.66
C TYR A 74 -40.38 -56.59 -23.68
N LEU A 75 -39.60 -56.89 -22.63
CA LEU A 75 -39.60 -58.22 -21.99
C LEU A 75 -39.42 -58.07 -20.46
N HIS A 76 -39.92 -59.04 -19.69
CA HIS A 76 -40.19 -58.91 -18.25
C HIS A 76 -39.84 -60.22 -17.53
N THR A 77 -39.05 -60.18 -16.44
CA THR A 77 -38.86 -61.20 -15.37
C THR A 77 -37.62 -60.84 -14.53
N GLY A 78 -37.51 -61.11 -13.23
CA GLY A 78 -38.54 -61.55 -12.28
C GLY A 78 -38.01 -61.68 -10.85
N VAL A 79 -38.88 -61.41 -9.86
CA VAL A 79 -38.89 -61.85 -8.44
C VAL A 79 -37.57 -61.87 -7.63
N GLY A 80 -37.56 -61.12 -6.51
CA GLY A 80 -36.53 -61.23 -5.46
C GLY A 80 -36.92 -60.50 -4.17
N THR A 81 -37.74 -61.13 -3.33
CA THR A 81 -38.27 -60.56 -2.07
C THR A 81 -37.43 -60.95 -0.85
N LEU A 82 -37.16 -59.98 0.03
CA LEU A 82 -36.92 -60.23 1.45
C LEU A 82 -37.29 -58.98 2.28
N THR A 83 -37.79 -59.18 3.50
CA THR A 83 -38.34 -58.09 4.33
C THR A 83 -38.27 -58.42 5.82
N ILE A 84 -37.76 -57.46 6.62
CA ILE A 84 -38.17 -57.14 8.01
C ILE A 84 -37.80 -58.23 9.07
N PRO A 85 -37.30 -57.89 10.29
CA PRO A 85 -37.72 -56.76 11.12
C PRO A 85 -36.64 -55.87 11.77
N PRO A 86 -37.03 -54.69 12.31
CA PRO A 86 -36.23 -53.90 13.24
C PRO A 86 -36.43 -54.36 14.70
N ALA A 87 -35.52 -53.96 15.59
CA ALA A 87 -35.69 -54.01 17.04
C ALA A 87 -35.35 -52.64 17.65
N ALA A 88 -36.05 -52.24 18.71
CA ALA A 88 -35.90 -50.94 19.35
C ALA A 88 -35.88 -51.08 20.88
N ARG A 89 -35.13 -50.20 21.55
CA ARG A 89 -35.60 -49.36 22.66
C ARG A 89 -34.50 -48.43 23.19
N ALA A 90 -34.91 -47.32 23.77
CA ALA A 90 -34.08 -46.48 24.63
C ALA A 90 -34.21 -46.94 26.09
N ILE A 91 -33.27 -46.51 26.93
CA ILE A 91 -33.44 -46.22 28.36
C ILE A 91 -32.40 -45.14 28.74
N ASP A 92 -32.62 -44.48 29.86
CA ASP A 92 -32.10 -43.15 30.22
C ASP A 92 -31.43 -43.18 31.61
N TRP A 93 -30.88 -42.04 32.07
CA TRP A 93 -30.32 -41.73 33.39
C TRP A 93 -28.92 -42.28 33.76
N GLY A 94 -27.96 -41.34 33.85
CA GLY A 94 -27.69 -40.76 35.18
C GLY A 94 -26.33 -41.04 35.86
N GLY A 95 -25.59 -39.96 36.13
CA GLY A 95 -24.87 -39.78 37.39
C GLY A 95 -23.40 -40.23 37.51
N GLY A 96 -22.54 -39.29 37.93
CA GLY A 96 -21.75 -39.53 39.15
C GLY A 96 -20.24 -39.77 39.05
N VAL A 97 -19.46 -38.70 39.28
CA VAL A 97 -18.31 -38.63 40.20
C VAL A 97 -17.19 -39.70 40.12
N ALA A 98 -16.05 -39.28 39.56
CA ALA A 98 -14.66 -39.47 40.00
C ALA A 98 -14.07 -40.84 40.42
N GLY A 99 -12.79 -41.05 40.05
CA GLY A 99 -11.82 -41.69 40.94
C GLY A 99 -10.91 -42.75 40.32
N SER A 100 -9.60 -42.46 40.25
CA SER A 100 -8.50 -43.39 39.90
C SER A 100 -8.53 -44.01 38.48
N GLY A 101 -7.42 -44.46 37.90
CA GLY A 101 -6.04 -44.37 38.40
C GLY A 101 -5.23 -45.65 38.18
N LEU A 102 -5.14 -46.13 36.93
CA LEU A 102 -4.23 -47.21 36.53
C LEU A 102 -3.45 -46.78 35.28
N GLY A 103 -2.13 -46.91 35.33
CA GLY A 103 -1.26 -46.63 34.19
C GLY A 103 -1.02 -47.86 33.33
N ASN A 104 -0.67 -47.65 32.06
CA ASN A 104 0.00 -48.68 31.27
C ASN A 104 0.94 -48.04 30.23
N THR A 105 2.08 -48.69 29.97
CA THR A 105 3.24 -48.03 29.35
C THR A 105 3.44 -48.52 27.91
N VAL A 106 3.18 -47.67 26.91
CA VAL A 106 3.51 -47.96 25.50
C VAL A 106 4.18 -46.77 24.82
N GLN A 107 5.40 -47.04 24.33
CA GLN A 107 6.20 -46.38 23.29
C GLN A 107 5.76 -45.00 22.74
N ARG A 108 6.63 -43.99 22.91
CA ARG A 108 6.55 -42.72 22.16
C ARG A 108 7.24 -42.83 20.80
N GLY A 109 6.47 -42.81 19.71
CA GLY A 109 7.00 -42.48 18.39
C GLY A 109 7.41 -41.00 18.30
N HIS A 110 8.44 -40.69 17.50
CA HIS A 110 8.85 -39.32 17.24
C HIS A 110 7.93 -38.64 16.21
N LEU A 111 7.44 -37.44 16.54
CA LEU A 111 6.86 -36.49 15.60
C LEU A 111 7.47 -35.09 15.89
N PRO A 112 7.78 -34.28 14.87
CA PRO A 112 8.49 -33.03 15.07
C PRO A 112 7.59 -31.95 15.69
N LEU A 113 8.09 -31.30 16.75
CA LEU A 113 7.44 -30.13 17.34
C LEU A 113 7.47 -28.96 16.35
N LEU A 114 6.33 -28.67 15.76
CA LEU A 114 6.12 -27.45 15.00
C LEU A 114 6.35 -26.25 15.94
N ARG A 115 7.35 -25.41 15.66
CA ARG A 115 7.62 -24.21 16.47
C ARG A 115 6.44 -23.25 16.37
N VAL A 116 5.59 -23.24 17.40
CA VAL A 116 4.70 -22.12 17.69
C VAL A 116 5.60 -20.90 17.93
N CYS A 117 5.42 -19.84 17.14
CA CYS A 117 6.06 -18.56 17.39
C CYS A 117 5.50 -17.93 18.66
N LEU A 118 6.06 -18.31 19.80
CA LEU A 118 5.96 -17.54 21.03
C LEU A 118 6.51 -16.14 20.77
N VAL A 119 5.62 -15.15 20.73
CA VAL A 119 6.00 -13.74 20.79
C VAL A 119 6.79 -13.54 22.08
N PRO A 120 8.04 -13.03 22.04
CA PRO A 120 8.80 -12.80 23.25
C PRO A 120 8.06 -11.85 24.19
N ALA A 121 8.04 -12.17 25.49
CA ALA A 121 7.27 -11.43 26.51
C ALA A 121 7.72 -9.98 26.75
N ALA A 122 8.68 -9.47 25.97
CA ALA A 122 9.07 -8.06 25.93
C ALA A 122 8.04 -7.15 25.23
N LEU A 123 7.07 -7.70 24.49
CA LEU A 123 6.09 -6.92 23.71
C LEU A 123 4.73 -6.71 24.40
N ALA A 124 4.66 -6.88 25.72
CA ALA A 124 3.45 -6.71 26.54
C ALA A 124 3.45 -5.43 27.40
N ALA A 125 4.32 -4.47 27.10
CA ALA A 125 4.48 -3.21 27.85
C ALA A 125 3.76 -2.01 27.19
N ALA A 126 2.54 -2.22 26.68
CA ALA A 126 1.67 -1.16 26.17
C ALA A 126 0.56 -0.84 27.18
N MET A 127 0.23 0.45 27.31
CA MET A 127 -0.82 0.99 28.21
C MET A 127 -0.54 0.99 29.73
N ALA A 128 0.73 1.17 30.13
CA ALA A 128 1.05 1.75 31.44
C ALA A 128 0.87 3.29 31.41
N PRO A 129 0.48 3.95 32.52
CA PRO A 129 0.22 5.39 32.55
C PRO A 129 1.49 6.25 32.46
N VAL A 130 1.36 7.45 31.90
CA VAL A 130 2.46 8.41 31.73
C VAL A 130 2.64 9.24 33.01
N ALA A 131 3.64 8.91 33.84
CA ALA A 131 4.03 9.74 35.00
C ALA A 131 5.47 9.52 35.54
N THR A 132 6.36 8.79 34.85
CA THR A 132 7.78 8.69 35.24
C THR A 132 8.64 9.63 34.40
N GLU A 133 9.41 10.51 35.06
CA GLU A 133 10.45 11.31 34.40
C GLU A 133 11.46 10.38 33.72
N LEU A 134 11.70 10.61 32.42
CA LEU A 134 12.64 9.80 31.65
C LEU A 134 14.06 10.30 31.91
N LYS A 135 14.80 9.51 32.69
CA LYS A 135 16.21 9.74 32.98
C LYS A 135 17.03 9.73 31.69
N LEU A 136 17.52 10.91 31.30
CA LEU A 136 18.40 11.04 30.14
C LEU A 136 19.81 10.57 30.49
N GLY A 137 20.39 9.75 29.62
CA GLY A 137 21.80 9.39 29.64
C GLY A 137 22.65 10.41 28.86
N LYS A 138 23.77 9.94 28.30
CA LYS A 138 24.68 10.78 27.53
C LYS A 138 24.02 11.26 26.21
N LYS A 139 24.39 12.46 25.74
CA LYS A 139 24.12 12.89 24.36
C LYS A 139 24.99 12.05 23.41
N ILE A 140 24.37 11.21 22.59
CA ILE A 140 25.04 10.32 21.62
C ILE A 140 25.51 11.13 20.41
N ASN A 141 24.64 11.99 19.90
CA ASN A 141 24.84 12.73 18.65
C ASN A 141 24.08 14.06 18.68
N GLU A 142 24.60 15.06 17.98
CA GLU A 142 23.96 16.35 17.80
C GLU A 142 24.00 16.78 16.33
N GLY A 143 22.81 16.93 15.75
CA GLY A 143 22.62 17.43 14.39
C GLY A 143 22.18 18.89 14.36
N LYS A 144 22.06 19.42 13.14
CA LYS A 144 21.63 20.81 12.86
C LYS A 144 20.26 21.17 13.46
N THR A 145 19.33 20.21 13.53
CA THR A 145 17.93 20.42 13.94
C THR A 145 17.45 19.49 15.06
N LYS A 146 18.31 18.60 15.56
CA LYS A 146 17.96 17.52 16.50
C LYS A 146 19.13 17.08 17.35
N GLU A 147 18.85 16.45 18.47
CA GLU A 147 19.80 15.84 19.41
C GLU A 147 19.34 14.41 19.75
N VAL A 148 20.29 13.53 20.06
CA VAL A 148 20.01 12.13 20.39
C VAL A 148 20.60 11.82 21.76
N TYR A 149 19.78 11.34 22.69
CA TYR A 149 20.18 10.98 24.06
C TYR A 149 19.96 9.49 24.32
N GLU A 150 20.88 8.88 25.07
CA GLU A 150 20.70 7.54 25.64
C GLU A 150 19.50 7.53 26.62
N LEU A 151 18.81 6.39 26.71
CA LEU A 151 17.81 6.13 27.74
C LEU A 151 18.27 4.91 28.57
N PRO A 152 19.05 5.10 29.66
CA PRO A 152 19.62 3.99 30.43
C PRO A 152 18.57 3.02 30.98
N ASP A 153 17.40 3.53 31.33
CA ASP A 153 16.29 2.75 31.90
C ASP A 153 15.42 2.08 30.81
N LEU A 154 15.73 2.29 29.52
CA LEU A 154 15.00 1.75 28.37
C LEU A 154 15.97 1.21 27.31
N ALA A 155 16.61 0.08 27.63
CA ALA A 155 17.67 -0.53 26.84
C ALA A 155 17.32 -0.69 25.34
N GLY A 156 18.27 -0.36 24.47
CA GLY A 156 18.08 -0.39 23.02
C GLY A 156 17.21 0.75 22.46
N CYS A 157 16.84 1.75 23.27
CA CYS A 157 16.11 2.94 22.84
C CYS A 157 16.89 4.24 23.11
N VAL A 158 16.52 5.29 22.38
CA VAL A 158 17.07 6.65 22.48
C VAL A 158 15.94 7.68 22.48
N LEU A 159 16.20 8.85 23.08
CA LEU A 159 15.34 10.02 22.92
C LEU A 159 15.85 10.88 21.76
N MET A 160 14.96 11.18 20.82
CA MET A 160 15.16 12.11 19.72
C MET A 160 14.54 13.46 20.10
N GLN A 161 15.36 14.44 20.48
CA GLN A 161 14.93 15.78 20.87
C GLN A 161 15.08 16.75 19.69
N SER A 162 14.00 17.46 19.34
CA SER A 162 14.01 18.45 18.25
C SER A 162 14.50 19.83 18.75
N LYS A 163 15.08 20.64 17.85
CA LYS A 163 15.55 22.01 18.16
C LYS A 163 14.81 23.06 17.32
N ASP A 164 14.58 24.24 17.89
CA ASP A 164 13.95 25.42 17.26
C ASP A 164 14.91 26.12 16.27
N GLN A 165 15.35 25.36 15.27
CA GLN A 165 16.35 25.76 14.28
C GLN A 165 15.91 25.35 12.88
N ILE A 166 15.96 26.29 11.92
CA ILE A 166 15.73 26.01 10.50
C ILE A 166 17.00 26.33 9.68
N THR A 167 17.43 25.40 8.83
CA THR A 167 18.73 25.46 8.15
C THR A 167 18.63 25.15 6.65
N ALA A 168 19.42 25.81 5.81
CA ALA A 168 19.50 25.54 4.37
C ALA A 168 20.94 25.67 3.85
N GLY A 169 21.24 25.03 2.72
CA GLY A 169 22.57 25.03 2.10
C GLY A 169 23.65 24.54 3.06
N ASN A 170 23.54 23.31 3.55
CA ASN A 170 24.48 22.67 4.48
C ASN A 170 24.76 23.49 5.75
N ALA A 171 23.73 24.23 6.20
CA ALA A 171 23.73 25.19 7.32
C ALA A 171 24.51 26.51 7.10
N ALA A 172 24.88 26.84 5.86
CA ALA A 172 25.32 28.18 5.48
C ALA A 172 24.24 29.25 5.71
N ARG A 173 22.95 28.87 5.65
CA ARG A 173 21.83 29.65 6.19
C ARG A 173 21.25 28.92 7.41
N LYS A 174 21.10 29.62 8.53
CA LYS A 174 20.53 29.10 9.79
C LYS A 174 19.79 30.20 10.52
N ASP A 175 18.60 29.89 11.04
CA ASP A 175 17.74 30.83 11.74
C ASP A 175 17.04 30.13 12.93
N HIS A 176 16.79 30.88 14.01
CA HIS A 176 15.96 30.42 15.12
C HIS A 176 14.47 30.53 14.74
N MET A 177 13.70 29.47 15.00
CA MET A 177 12.28 29.43 14.73
C MET A 177 11.55 28.79 15.91
N GLU A 178 11.09 29.64 16.82
CA GLU A 178 10.36 29.25 18.03
C GLU A 178 9.16 28.34 17.70
N GLY A 179 9.08 27.19 18.36
CA GLY A 179 8.04 26.17 18.16
C GLY A 179 8.27 25.22 16.98
N LYS A 180 9.31 25.40 16.13
CA LYS A 180 9.62 24.44 15.06
C LYS A 180 9.88 23.04 15.63
N ALA A 181 10.50 22.91 16.80
CA ALA A 181 10.74 21.64 17.46
C ALA A 181 9.45 20.86 17.72
N ALA A 182 8.40 21.55 18.20
CA ALA A 182 7.10 20.94 18.47
C ALA A 182 6.36 20.56 17.17
N ILE A 183 6.44 21.42 16.15
CA ILE A 183 5.88 21.18 14.81
C ILE A 183 6.55 19.98 14.14
N SER A 184 7.90 19.95 14.10
CA SER A 184 8.69 18.88 13.51
C SER A 184 8.43 17.55 14.21
N ASN A 185 8.47 17.52 15.54
CA ASN A 185 8.21 16.31 16.32
C ASN A 185 6.78 15.78 16.14
N THR A 186 5.78 16.65 16.12
CA THR A 186 4.38 16.24 15.91
C THR A 186 4.17 15.73 14.49
N THR A 187 4.74 16.39 13.47
CA THR A 187 4.73 15.91 12.08
C THR A 187 5.37 14.53 11.95
N THR A 188 6.58 14.35 12.50
CA THR A 188 7.30 13.07 12.47
C THR A 188 6.58 11.97 13.26
N SER A 189 6.01 12.29 14.42
CA SER A 189 5.24 11.32 15.22
C SER A 189 4.01 10.81 14.47
N CYS A 190 3.24 11.69 13.83
CA CYS A 190 2.07 11.29 13.05
C CYS A 190 2.45 10.51 11.78
N VAL A 191 3.50 10.93 11.07
CA VAL A 191 3.98 10.22 9.88
C VAL A 191 4.52 8.83 10.23
N PHE A 192 5.33 8.69 11.28
CA PHE A 192 5.82 7.38 11.70
C PHE A 192 4.72 6.50 12.30
N GLN A 193 3.73 7.05 13.02
CA GLN A 193 2.57 6.29 13.46
C GLN A 193 1.79 5.72 12.26
N LEU A 194 1.49 6.54 11.25
CA LEU A 194 0.81 6.12 10.02
C LEU A 194 1.55 4.96 9.32
N LEU A 195 2.86 5.09 9.16
CA LEU A 195 3.71 4.09 8.49
C LEU A 195 3.84 2.82 9.34
N HIS A 196 3.97 2.93 10.66
CA HIS A 196 4.02 1.80 11.58
C HIS A 196 2.68 1.02 11.57
N GLU A 197 1.55 1.73 11.70
CA GLU A 197 0.21 1.12 11.65
C GLU A 197 -0.11 0.51 10.28
N SER A 198 0.47 1.01 9.18
CA SER A 198 0.37 0.35 7.87
C SER A 198 1.23 -0.92 7.77
N GLY A 199 2.24 -1.07 8.64
CA GLY A 199 3.16 -2.21 8.66
C GLY A 199 4.52 -1.97 8.01
N ILE A 200 4.92 -0.72 7.79
CA ILE A 200 6.32 -0.38 7.48
C ILE A 200 7.15 -0.52 8.75
N LYS A 201 8.36 -1.10 8.64
CA LYS A 201 9.30 -1.19 9.76
C LYS A 201 9.94 0.16 10.04
N THR A 202 9.64 0.74 11.20
CA THR A 202 10.13 2.06 11.65
C THR A 202 10.95 1.94 12.93
N ALA A 203 11.89 2.85 13.14
CA ALA A 203 12.59 2.99 14.42
C ALA A 203 11.72 3.67 15.49
N PHE A 204 10.61 4.32 15.13
CA PHE A 204 9.72 5.02 16.06
C PHE A 204 9.06 4.07 17.08
N VAL A 205 9.10 4.45 18.36
CA VAL A 205 8.43 3.74 19.45
C VAL A 205 7.20 4.51 19.94
N ARG A 206 7.35 5.80 20.29
CA ARG A 206 6.25 6.71 20.68
C ARG A 206 6.69 8.18 20.78
N LYS A 207 5.75 9.13 20.65
CA LYS A 207 5.94 10.55 21.05
C LYS A 207 6.28 10.64 22.56
N HIS A 208 7.03 11.65 22.98
CA HIS A 208 7.32 11.95 24.38
C HIS A 208 7.46 13.45 24.62
N GLY A 209 6.40 14.07 25.16
CA GLY A 209 6.29 15.54 25.21
C GLY A 209 6.17 16.13 23.80
N ASP A 210 6.16 17.46 23.71
CA ASP A 210 5.88 18.13 22.43
C ASP A 210 7.06 18.21 21.48
N THR A 211 8.29 18.26 21.99
CA THR A 211 9.51 18.42 21.17
C THR A 211 10.28 17.13 20.90
N ALA A 212 9.91 16.00 21.52
CA ALA A 212 10.67 14.76 21.42
C ALA A 212 9.83 13.49 21.18
N PHE A 213 10.52 12.43 20.74
CA PHE A 213 9.99 11.08 20.60
C PHE A 213 11.05 10.05 20.97
N ILE A 214 10.62 8.84 21.33
CA ILE A 214 11.49 7.69 21.59
C ILE A 214 11.60 6.87 20.31
N ALA A 215 12.83 6.50 19.97
CA ALA A 215 13.17 5.61 18.88
C ALA A 215 13.99 4.41 19.38
N ALA A 216 13.89 3.27 18.70
CA ALA A 216 14.84 2.18 18.82
C ALA A 216 16.20 2.61 18.27
N GLN A 217 17.27 2.29 19.00
CA GLN A 217 18.63 2.68 18.64
C GLN A 217 19.07 1.97 17.36
N CYS A 218 19.56 2.76 16.41
CA CYS A 218 20.03 2.28 15.12
C CYS A 218 21.41 2.85 14.78
N GLU A 219 22.22 2.07 14.08
CA GLU A 219 23.37 2.61 13.35
C GLU A 219 22.87 3.11 11.99
N MET A 220 23.06 4.41 11.72
CA MET A 220 22.48 5.09 10.56
C MET A 220 23.30 4.82 9.29
N ILE A 221 22.62 4.46 8.21
CA ILE A 221 23.23 4.27 6.88
C ILE A 221 23.39 5.68 6.26
N PRO A 222 24.60 6.10 5.83
CA PRO A 222 24.90 7.47 5.41
C PRO A 222 24.42 7.80 3.98
N ILE A 223 23.17 7.45 3.67
CA ILE A 223 22.53 7.64 2.36
C ILE A 223 21.19 8.34 2.53
N GLU A 224 21.02 9.48 1.87
CA GLU A 224 19.73 10.13 1.70
C GLU A 224 18.98 9.48 0.54
N TRP A 225 17.89 8.78 0.86
CA TRP A 225 17.04 8.11 -0.11
C TRP A 225 15.92 9.04 -0.56
N VAL A 226 15.96 9.43 -1.84
CA VAL A 226 15.02 10.40 -2.42
C VAL A 226 14.06 9.72 -3.38
N CYS A 227 12.77 10.02 -3.25
CA CYS A 227 11.72 9.55 -4.14
C CYS A 227 10.98 10.73 -4.78
N ARG A 228 10.69 10.68 -6.08
CA ARG A 228 9.99 11.75 -6.80
C ARG A 228 8.80 11.22 -7.60
N ARG A 229 7.63 11.86 -7.46
CA ARG A 229 6.55 11.78 -8.46
C ARG A 229 6.76 12.80 -9.57
N ILE A 230 7.26 13.99 -9.25
CA ILE A 230 7.36 15.13 -10.17
C ILE A 230 8.81 15.63 -10.26
N ALA A 231 9.27 15.94 -11.47
CA ALA A 231 10.57 16.57 -11.69
C ALA A 231 10.54 18.05 -11.25
N THR A 232 11.35 18.38 -10.24
CA THR A 232 11.61 19.75 -9.77
C THR A 232 13.00 19.82 -9.11
N GLY A 233 13.41 21.01 -8.64
CA GLY A 233 14.58 21.20 -7.79
C GLY A 233 15.89 20.70 -8.42
N SER A 234 16.65 19.91 -7.66
CA SER A 234 17.96 19.40 -8.07
C SER A 234 17.91 18.45 -9.27
N PHE A 235 16.79 17.76 -9.50
CA PHE A 235 16.65 16.85 -10.63
C PHE A 235 16.79 17.59 -11.97
N LEU A 236 16.14 18.75 -12.09
CA LEU A 236 16.18 19.58 -13.31
C LEU A 236 17.58 20.14 -13.57
N LYS A 237 18.36 20.42 -12.51
CA LYS A 237 19.77 20.85 -12.64
C LYS A 237 20.68 19.77 -13.21
N ARG A 238 20.45 18.50 -12.85
CA ARG A 238 21.23 17.35 -13.35
C ARG A 238 20.73 16.82 -14.70
N ASN A 239 19.49 17.11 -15.07
CA ASN A 239 18.84 16.61 -16.29
C ASN A 239 18.38 17.79 -17.18
N PRO A 240 19.31 18.59 -17.74
CA PRO A 240 18.98 19.73 -18.58
C PRO A 240 18.13 19.29 -19.79
N GLY A 241 17.06 20.04 -20.07
CA GLY A 241 16.07 19.70 -21.10
C GLY A 241 14.79 19.06 -20.54
N VAL A 242 14.83 18.44 -19.35
CA VAL A 242 13.61 18.04 -18.64
C VAL A 242 12.91 19.29 -18.11
N LYS A 243 11.57 19.35 -18.25
CA LYS A 243 10.74 20.45 -17.76
C LYS A 243 10.19 20.15 -16.37
N GLU A 244 9.99 21.19 -15.57
CA GLU A 244 9.23 21.06 -14.31
C GLU A 244 7.81 20.54 -14.59
N GLY A 245 7.29 19.70 -13.71
CA GLY A 245 5.98 19.07 -13.89
C GLY A 245 6.00 17.74 -14.64
N TYR A 246 7.13 17.32 -15.22
CA TYR A 246 7.29 15.95 -15.76
C TYR A 246 7.03 14.91 -14.65
N LYS A 247 6.23 13.87 -14.94
CA LYS A 247 5.81 12.87 -13.96
C LYS A 247 6.47 11.52 -14.16
N PHE A 248 6.97 10.93 -13.07
CA PHE A 248 7.59 9.61 -13.05
C PHE A 248 6.57 8.51 -12.71
N TYR A 249 6.55 7.44 -13.51
CA TYR A 249 5.79 6.22 -13.27
C TYR A 249 6.66 4.99 -13.60
N PRO A 250 7.10 4.17 -12.61
CA PRO A 250 6.97 4.35 -11.16
C PRO A 250 7.68 5.62 -10.64
N PRO A 251 7.50 6.01 -9.37
CA PRO A 251 8.27 7.10 -8.77
C PRO A 251 9.78 6.91 -8.96
N LYS A 252 10.51 7.99 -9.25
CA LYS A 252 11.96 7.92 -9.45
C LYS A 252 12.69 7.90 -8.11
N ILE A 253 13.45 6.83 -7.87
CA ILE A 253 14.41 6.72 -6.75
C ILE A 253 15.78 7.28 -7.16
N GLU A 254 16.42 8.00 -6.23
CA GLU A 254 17.80 8.49 -6.27
C GLU A 254 18.44 8.35 -4.88
N MET A 255 19.76 8.19 -4.82
CA MET A 255 20.54 8.14 -3.57
C MET A 255 21.59 9.25 -3.54
N PHE A 256 21.82 9.84 -2.37
CA PHE A 256 22.87 10.84 -2.15
C PHE A 256 23.69 10.42 -0.93
N TYR A 257 25.01 10.34 -1.06
CA TYR A 257 25.88 10.03 0.07
C TYR A 257 26.02 11.25 0.97
N LYS A 258 25.92 11.04 2.28
CA LYS A 258 25.91 12.12 3.27
C LYS A 258 27.33 12.68 3.47
N ASP A 259 27.61 13.78 2.79
CA ASP A 259 28.87 14.51 2.85
C ASP A 259 28.60 16.00 2.68
N ASP A 260 28.58 16.71 3.81
CA ASP A 260 28.36 18.16 3.88
C ASP A 260 29.39 18.96 3.06
N ALA A 261 30.62 18.45 2.92
CA ALA A 261 31.70 19.13 2.20
C ALA A 261 31.62 18.91 0.68
N ALA A 262 31.21 17.71 0.24
CA ALA A 262 30.95 17.40 -1.16
C ALA A 262 29.55 17.83 -1.66
N ASN A 263 28.73 18.44 -0.78
CA ASN A 263 27.33 18.84 -1.05
C ASN A 263 26.41 17.66 -1.39
N ASP A 264 26.53 16.57 -0.62
CA ASP A 264 25.74 15.34 -0.69
C ASP A 264 25.69 14.73 -2.13
N PRO A 265 26.82 14.20 -2.63
CA PRO A 265 26.94 13.75 -4.01
C PRO A 265 26.02 12.57 -4.32
N GLN A 266 25.43 12.56 -5.53
CA GLN A 266 24.60 11.45 -6.00
C GLN A 266 25.45 10.19 -6.16
N TRP A 267 24.96 9.07 -5.64
CA TRP A 267 25.58 7.75 -5.79
C TRP A 267 24.70 6.80 -6.62
N SER A 268 25.34 5.85 -7.29
CA SER A 268 24.70 4.68 -7.89
C SER A 268 24.60 3.50 -6.90
N GLU A 269 23.90 2.44 -7.28
CA GLU A 269 23.77 1.23 -6.45
C GLU A 269 25.11 0.49 -6.34
N GLU A 270 25.89 0.44 -7.41
CA GLU A 270 27.23 -0.12 -7.45
C GLU A 270 28.19 0.60 -6.50
N GLN A 271 28.11 1.94 -6.41
CA GLN A 271 28.93 2.71 -5.46
C GLN A 271 28.59 2.38 -4.00
N LEU A 272 27.30 2.23 -3.68
CA LEU A 272 26.84 1.86 -2.34
C LEU A 272 27.24 0.43 -1.96
N ILE A 273 27.17 -0.51 -2.91
CA ILE A 273 27.56 -1.91 -2.72
C ILE A 273 29.08 -2.04 -2.55
N GLU A 274 29.88 -1.38 -3.40
CA GLU A 274 31.34 -1.46 -3.34
C GLU A 274 31.95 -0.69 -2.16
N ALA A 275 31.24 0.28 -1.58
CA ALA A 275 31.60 0.90 -0.30
C ALA A 275 31.58 -0.10 0.88
N LYS A 276 30.90 -1.25 0.74
CA LYS A 276 30.96 -2.40 1.67
C LYS A 276 30.71 -2.03 3.14
N PHE A 277 29.84 -1.05 3.36
CA PHE A 277 29.47 -0.61 4.70
C PHE A 277 28.91 -1.77 5.53
N CYS A 278 29.23 -1.79 6.82
CA CYS A 278 28.67 -2.71 7.79
C CYS A 278 28.18 -1.92 9.01
N PHE A 279 26.91 -2.10 9.37
CA PHE A 279 26.26 -1.39 10.47
C PHE A 279 25.57 -2.39 11.39
N ALA A 280 25.85 -2.31 12.69
CA ALA A 280 25.43 -3.23 13.75
C ALA A 280 25.75 -4.72 13.48
N GLY A 281 26.65 -5.02 12.54
CA GLY A 281 26.98 -6.37 12.07
C GLY A 281 26.28 -6.81 10.77
N LEU A 282 25.45 -5.96 10.16
CA LEU A 282 24.86 -6.19 8.84
C LEU A 282 25.65 -5.46 7.74
N THR A 283 26.28 -6.23 6.85
CA THR A 283 26.88 -5.71 5.61
C THR A 283 25.79 -5.27 4.64
N ILE A 284 25.92 -4.07 4.08
CA ILE A 284 25.01 -3.51 3.07
C ILE A 284 25.42 -4.01 1.68
N GLY A 285 24.86 -5.15 1.24
CA GLY A 285 25.02 -5.67 -0.11
C GLY A 285 23.81 -5.36 -1.01
N GLN A 286 23.79 -5.92 -2.22
CA GLN A 286 22.67 -5.77 -3.17
C GLN A 286 21.30 -6.04 -2.53
N THR A 287 21.19 -7.05 -1.67
CA THR A 287 19.91 -7.41 -1.03
C THR A 287 19.40 -6.29 -0.12
N GLU A 288 20.30 -5.64 0.62
CA GLU A 288 20.00 -4.53 1.51
C GLU A 288 19.69 -3.24 0.75
N VAL A 289 20.43 -2.98 -0.35
CA VAL A 289 20.18 -1.86 -1.27
C VAL A 289 18.83 -1.99 -1.96
N ASP A 290 18.50 -3.17 -2.51
CA ASP A 290 17.18 -3.46 -3.10
C ASP A 290 16.06 -3.18 -2.08
N ILE A 291 16.25 -3.61 -0.83
CA ILE A 291 15.27 -3.45 0.25
C ILE A 291 15.04 -1.99 0.59
N MET A 292 16.09 -1.18 0.71
CA MET A 292 15.95 0.26 0.94
C MET A 292 15.28 0.96 -0.25
N ALA A 293 15.62 0.60 -1.50
CA ALA A 293 15.00 1.17 -2.70
C ALA A 293 13.49 0.90 -2.76
N HIS A 294 13.07 -0.37 -2.60
CA HIS A 294 11.67 -0.77 -2.64
C HIS A 294 10.88 -0.21 -1.44
N SER A 295 11.51 -0.11 -0.26
CA SER A 295 10.91 0.52 0.92
C SER A 295 10.70 2.02 0.70
N THR A 296 11.69 2.71 0.11
CA THR A 296 11.61 4.15 -0.20
C THR A 296 10.44 4.44 -1.14
N GLN A 297 10.26 3.64 -2.20
CA GLN A 297 9.11 3.77 -3.09
C GLN A 297 7.79 3.52 -2.35
N ALA A 298 7.71 2.47 -1.53
CA ALA A 298 6.50 2.13 -0.78
C ALA A 298 6.08 3.23 0.21
N ILE A 299 7.04 3.77 0.96
CA ILE A 299 6.81 4.87 1.91
C ILE A 299 6.32 6.11 1.17
N PHE A 300 6.94 6.48 0.04
CA PHE A 300 6.48 7.61 -0.77
C PHE A 300 5.03 7.42 -1.25
N GLU A 301 4.70 6.26 -1.80
CA GLU A 301 3.36 6.00 -2.34
C GLU A 301 2.29 5.97 -1.24
N ILE A 302 2.64 5.53 -0.02
CA ILE A 302 1.76 5.61 1.16
C ILE A 302 1.51 7.07 1.57
N LEU A 303 2.55 7.89 1.64
CA LEU A 303 2.41 9.31 2.03
C LEU A 303 1.71 10.12 0.93
N GLU A 304 1.97 9.85 -0.35
CA GLU A 304 1.26 10.44 -1.50
C GLU A 304 -0.23 10.10 -1.45
N LYS A 305 -0.58 8.83 -1.24
CA LYS A 305 -1.98 8.37 -1.11
C LYS A 305 -2.69 8.96 0.12
N SER A 306 -1.95 9.25 1.19
CA SER A 306 -2.49 9.79 2.46
C SER A 306 -2.64 11.32 2.44
N TRP A 307 -1.79 12.04 1.71
CA TRP A 307 -1.93 13.48 1.48
C TRP A 307 -3.02 13.82 0.44
N PHE A 308 -3.31 12.93 -0.50
CA PHE A 308 -4.33 13.13 -1.55
C PHE A 308 -5.73 13.52 -1.00
N PRO A 309 -6.29 12.85 0.04
CA PRO A 309 -7.53 13.29 0.69
C PRO A 309 -7.55 14.73 1.22
N GLN A 310 -6.39 15.35 1.49
CA GLN A 310 -6.28 16.74 1.92
C GLN A 310 -6.06 17.72 0.75
N ASN A 311 -6.26 17.25 -0.50
CA ASN A 311 -5.96 17.98 -1.72
C ASN A 311 -4.49 18.48 -1.76
N CYS A 312 -3.56 17.65 -1.30
CA CYS A 312 -2.13 17.92 -1.34
C CYS A 312 -1.43 16.95 -2.28
N THR A 313 -0.60 17.49 -3.19
CA THR A 313 0.32 16.68 -3.99
C THR A 313 1.64 16.56 -3.25
N LEU A 314 2.04 15.32 -2.91
CA LEU A 314 3.40 15.01 -2.51
C LEU A 314 4.27 14.92 -3.78
N VAL A 315 5.28 15.78 -3.86
CA VAL A 315 6.03 16.04 -5.11
C VAL A 315 7.29 15.20 -5.16
N ASP A 316 8.10 15.30 -4.11
CA ASP A 316 9.20 14.43 -3.77
C ASP A 316 9.40 14.37 -2.25
N MET A 317 10.12 13.35 -1.77
CA MET A 317 10.51 13.19 -0.37
C MET A 317 11.95 12.69 -0.25
N LYS A 318 12.51 12.83 0.95
CA LYS A 318 13.82 12.33 1.36
C LYS A 318 13.70 11.60 2.70
N ILE A 319 14.25 10.39 2.81
CA ILE A 319 14.28 9.58 4.04
C ILE A 319 15.69 9.01 4.29
N GLU A 320 15.91 8.49 5.50
CA GLU A 320 17.16 7.83 5.90
C GLU A 320 16.82 6.50 6.60
N PHE A 321 17.67 5.50 6.45
CA PHE A 321 17.51 4.18 7.08
C PHE A 321 18.60 3.94 8.11
N GLY A 322 18.32 3.09 9.10
CA GLY A 322 19.31 2.58 10.03
C GLY A 322 19.16 1.08 10.23
N VAL A 323 20.24 0.43 10.66
CA VAL A 323 20.20 -0.96 11.13
C VAL A 323 19.93 -0.93 12.64
N ASN A 324 18.80 -1.51 13.06
CA ASN A 324 18.44 -1.61 14.47
C ASN A 324 19.47 -2.46 15.22
N ILE A 325 20.06 -1.92 16.30
CA ILE A 325 21.19 -2.58 16.97
C ILE A 325 20.81 -3.91 17.64
N THR A 326 19.52 -4.10 17.94
CA THR A 326 18.98 -5.28 18.64
C THR A 326 18.47 -6.34 17.66
N THR A 327 17.61 -5.94 16.71
CA THR A 327 16.98 -6.90 15.77
C THR A 327 17.83 -7.18 14.53
N LYS A 328 18.83 -6.34 14.26
CA LYS A 328 19.68 -6.36 13.05
C LYS A 328 18.90 -6.12 11.74
N GLU A 329 17.67 -5.64 11.84
CA GLU A 329 16.85 -5.31 10.68
C GLU A 329 17.09 -3.86 10.21
N ILE A 330 17.03 -3.65 8.90
CA ILE A 330 16.93 -2.31 8.30
C ILE A 330 15.54 -1.75 8.61
N VAL A 331 15.49 -0.55 9.20
CA VAL A 331 14.26 0.16 9.54
C VAL A 331 14.32 1.60 9.03
N LEU A 332 13.14 2.16 8.69
CA LEU A 332 13.00 3.59 8.45
C LEU A 332 13.36 4.35 9.73
N ALA A 333 14.30 5.27 9.64
CA ALA A 333 14.85 5.98 10.78
C ALA A 333 14.89 7.50 10.53
N ASP A 334 15.73 8.21 11.29
CA ASP A 334 15.76 9.66 11.40
C ASP A 334 14.38 10.31 11.64
N VAL A 335 13.93 11.21 10.77
CA VAL A 335 12.71 12.00 10.89
C VAL A 335 12.06 12.22 9.52
N ILE A 336 10.73 12.30 9.48
CA ILE A 336 10.00 12.81 8.33
C ILE A 336 9.16 14.00 8.82
N ASP A 337 9.68 15.20 8.61
CA ASP A 337 8.98 16.45 8.89
C ASP A 337 8.85 17.30 7.61
N ASN A 338 8.42 18.54 7.79
CA ASN A 338 8.22 19.49 6.69
C ASN A 338 9.53 20.01 6.06
N ASP A 339 10.70 19.57 6.55
CA ASP A 339 12.01 19.76 5.90
C ASP A 339 12.28 18.67 4.85
N SER A 340 11.70 17.47 5.04
CA SER A 340 12.00 16.22 4.32
C SER A 340 11.23 16.02 3.00
N TRP A 341 10.22 16.83 2.68
CA TRP A 341 9.42 16.67 1.45
C TRP A 341 9.20 17.98 0.68
N ARG A 342 8.55 17.86 -0.49
CA ARG A 342 7.85 18.95 -1.18
C ARG A 342 6.35 18.68 -1.22
N LEU A 343 5.55 19.66 -0.79
CA LEU A 343 4.11 19.51 -0.59
C LEU A 343 3.34 20.70 -1.18
N TRP A 344 2.59 20.45 -2.25
CA TRP A 344 1.89 21.48 -3.03
C TRP A 344 0.36 21.30 -2.89
N PRO A 345 -0.35 22.19 -2.17
CA PRO A 345 -1.82 22.25 -2.17
C PRO A 345 -2.37 22.40 -3.59
N SER A 346 -3.42 21.65 -3.93
CA SER A 346 -3.99 21.57 -5.29
C SER A 346 -3.00 21.18 -6.41
N GLY A 347 -1.79 20.74 -6.08
CA GLY A 347 -0.70 20.56 -7.04
C GLY A 347 -0.02 21.86 -7.51
N ASP A 348 -0.34 22.99 -6.89
CA ASP A 348 0.18 24.31 -7.22
C ASP A 348 1.47 24.63 -6.44
N ARG A 349 2.60 24.75 -7.16
CA ARG A 349 3.90 25.10 -6.59
C ARG A 349 3.90 26.48 -5.90
N SER A 350 3.10 27.44 -6.37
CA SER A 350 3.04 28.77 -5.75
C SER A 350 2.49 28.72 -4.32
N GLN A 351 1.71 27.69 -4.00
CA GLN A 351 1.12 27.45 -2.69
C GLN A 351 2.00 26.58 -1.77
N GLN A 352 3.22 26.21 -2.17
CA GLN A 352 4.10 25.27 -1.46
C GLN A 352 4.14 25.48 0.06
N LYS A 353 3.95 24.40 0.81
CA LYS A 353 3.86 24.41 2.29
C LYS A 353 5.11 23.91 2.99
N ASP A 354 6.04 23.33 2.23
CA ASP A 354 7.28 22.79 2.75
C ASP A 354 8.43 23.81 2.84
N LYS A 355 9.57 23.35 3.36
CA LYS A 355 10.81 24.11 3.52
C LYS A 355 11.38 24.73 2.24
N GLN A 356 10.96 24.33 1.04
CA GLN A 356 11.30 25.06 -0.19
C GLN A 356 10.87 26.53 -0.11
N SER A 357 9.79 26.85 0.61
CA SER A 357 9.38 28.24 0.89
C SER A 357 10.42 29.08 1.65
N TYR A 358 11.32 28.45 2.43
CA TYR A 358 12.46 29.07 3.11
C TYR A 358 13.74 29.04 2.25
N ARG A 359 13.92 27.96 1.46
CA ARG A 359 15.05 27.83 0.51
C ARG A 359 14.96 28.86 -0.62
N ASP A 360 13.75 29.22 -1.06
CA ASP A 360 13.48 30.17 -2.15
C ASP A 360 13.58 31.65 -1.72
N LEU A 361 13.69 31.95 -0.42
CA LEU A 361 13.87 33.32 0.08
C LEU A 361 15.21 33.90 -0.39
N LYS A 362 15.18 35.08 -1.04
CA LYS A 362 16.40 35.85 -1.37
C LYS A 362 17.11 36.31 -0.10
N GLU A 363 16.37 37.00 0.75
CA GLU A 363 16.78 37.51 2.06
C GLU A 363 15.82 36.96 3.13
N VAL A 364 16.31 36.80 4.35
CA VAL A 364 15.51 36.29 5.47
C VAL A 364 15.15 37.45 6.37
N THR A 365 13.90 37.92 6.27
CA THR A 365 13.34 38.93 7.19
C THR A 365 12.46 38.26 8.25
N PRO A 366 12.13 38.93 9.38
CA PRO A 366 11.21 38.38 10.38
C PRO A 366 9.84 38.02 9.79
N GLU A 367 9.32 38.82 8.86
CA GLU A 367 8.03 38.61 8.20
C GLU A 367 8.06 37.36 7.30
N ALA A 368 9.18 37.16 6.60
CA ALA A 368 9.42 35.97 5.78
C ALA A 368 9.58 34.71 6.64
N LEU A 369 10.27 34.78 7.78
CA LEU A 369 10.32 33.70 8.77
C LEU A 369 8.93 33.36 9.32
N GLN A 370 8.10 34.36 9.62
CA GLN A 370 6.72 34.15 10.06
C GLN A 370 5.82 33.55 8.96
N MET A 371 6.05 33.86 7.68
CA MET A 371 5.40 33.17 6.56
C MET A 371 5.79 31.68 6.52
N VAL A 372 7.08 31.36 6.70
CA VAL A 372 7.55 29.97 6.75
C VAL A 372 6.98 29.24 7.97
N LYS A 373 6.94 29.88 9.14
CA LYS A 373 6.33 29.31 10.35
C LYS A 373 4.84 28.95 10.12
N ARG A 374 4.06 29.87 9.52
CA ARG A 374 2.65 29.58 9.15
C ARG A 374 2.49 28.44 8.14
N ASN A 375 3.42 28.30 7.19
CA ASN A 375 3.44 27.15 6.27
C ASN A 375 3.67 25.83 7.02
N PHE A 376 4.53 25.84 8.03
CA PHE A 376 4.85 24.69 8.89
C PHE A 376 3.70 24.34 9.85
N GLU A 377 3.08 25.33 10.49
CA GLU A 377 1.89 25.18 11.35
C GLU A 377 0.72 24.57 10.56
N TRP A 378 0.46 25.07 9.35
CA TRP A 378 -0.55 24.53 8.44
C TRP A 378 -0.36 23.03 8.12
N VAL A 379 0.88 22.54 8.09
CA VAL A 379 1.18 21.12 7.88
C VAL A 379 0.95 20.33 9.17
N ALA A 380 1.35 20.85 10.33
CA ALA A 380 1.11 20.21 11.63
C ALA A 380 -0.40 20.07 11.95
N GLU A 381 -1.22 21.08 11.62
CA GLU A 381 -2.69 20.99 11.72
C GLU A 381 -3.30 19.84 10.91
N ARG A 382 -2.65 19.44 9.80
CA ARG A 382 -3.23 18.53 8.80
C ARG A 382 -2.62 17.14 8.81
N VAL A 383 -1.42 16.97 9.36
CA VAL A 383 -0.75 15.66 9.45
C VAL A 383 -1.49 14.67 10.35
N GLU A 384 -2.18 15.15 11.41
CA GLU A 384 -3.07 14.29 12.22
C GLU A 384 -4.27 13.75 11.44
N LEU A 385 -4.73 14.48 10.42
CA LEU A 385 -5.85 14.06 9.58
C LEU A 385 -5.48 12.89 8.64
N LEU A 386 -4.19 12.59 8.45
CA LEU A 386 -3.75 11.39 7.73
C LEU A 386 -4.01 10.11 8.55
N LEU A 387 -4.08 10.21 9.89
CA LEU A 387 -4.43 9.10 10.78
C LEU A 387 -5.95 8.84 10.87
N LYS A 388 -6.78 9.63 10.18
CA LYS A 388 -8.25 9.49 10.17
C LYS A 388 -8.70 8.96 8.81
N THR A 389 -9.58 7.97 8.77
CA THR A 389 -10.23 7.58 7.50
C THR A 389 -11.34 8.57 7.12
N LYS A 390 -11.57 8.76 5.82
CA LYS A 390 -12.77 9.43 5.28
C LYS A 390 -13.89 8.48 4.90
N SER A 391 -13.62 7.17 4.78
CA SER A 391 -14.62 6.14 4.52
C SER A 391 -14.48 4.97 5.51
N HIS A 392 -15.60 4.65 6.15
CA HIS A 392 -15.79 3.40 6.86
C HIS A 392 -16.43 2.38 5.92
N GLY A 393 -16.23 1.09 6.20
CA GLY A 393 -16.84 0.00 5.47
C GLY A 393 -16.61 -1.31 6.20
N ARG A 394 -17.39 -2.33 5.88
CA ARG A 394 -17.36 -3.64 6.54
C ARG A 394 -17.38 -4.81 5.56
N VAL A 395 -16.90 -5.96 6.03
CA VAL A 395 -17.20 -7.24 5.41
C VAL A 395 -18.34 -7.91 6.18
N VAL A 396 -19.32 -8.46 5.46
CA VAL A 396 -20.37 -9.31 6.03
C VAL A 396 -20.22 -10.70 5.43
N VAL A 397 -19.79 -11.67 6.24
CA VAL A 397 -19.66 -13.06 5.82
C VAL A 397 -20.97 -13.78 6.13
N LEU A 398 -21.65 -14.24 5.07
CA LEU A 398 -22.91 -14.98 5.14
C LEU A 398 -22.61 -16.46 4.89
N MET A 399 -22.86 -17.32 5.88
CA MET A 399 -22.58 -18.75 5.79
C MET A 399 -23.85 -19.61 5.70
N GLY A 400 -23.87 -20.56 4.76
CA GLY A 400 -25.01 -21.46 4.50
C GLY A 400 -25.28 -22.50 5.60
N SER A 401 -24.29 -22.72 6.47
CA SER A 401 -24.30 -23.70 7.55
C SER A 401 -23.32 -23.27 8.65
N SER A 402 -23.66 -23.54 9.92
CA SER A 402 -22.77 -23.30 11.06
C SER A 402 -21.54 -24.22 11.08
N SER A 403 -21.54 -25.31 10.30
CA SER A 403 -20.34 -26.13 10.04
C SER A 403 -19.18 -25.33 9.46
N ASP A 404 -19.49 -24.27 8.72
CA ASP A 404 -18.52 -23.55 7.89
C ASP A 404 -17.83 -22.41 8.68
N LEU A 405 -18.21 -22.23 9.95
CA LEU A 405 -17.71 -21.19 10.86
C LEU A 405 -16.17 -21.15 10.96
N GLY A 406 -15.51 -22.32 10.96
CA GLY A 406 -14.04 -22.41 10.99
C GLY A 406 -13.34 -21.91 9.71
N HIS A 407 -14.07 -21.79 8.60
CA HIS A 407 -13.62 -21.10 7.39
C HIS A 407 -13.92 -19.59 7.50
N CYS A 408 -15.11 -19.21 7.98
CA CYS A 408 -15.53 -17.83 8.15
C CYS A 408 -14.66 -17.02 9.13
N GLU A 409 -14.23 -17.62 10.25
CA GLU A 409 -13.33 -16.96 11.22
C GLU A 409 -11.93 -16.70 10.63
N LYS A 410 -11.48 -17.44 9.61
CA LYS A 410 -10.24 -17.09 8.87
C LYS A 410 -10.42 -15.81 8.06
N ILE A 411 -11.54 -15.66 7.36
CA ILE A 411 -11.90 -14.45 6.61
C ILE A 411 -11.93 -13.25 7.58
N LYS A 412 -12.66 -13.39 8.70
CA LYS A 412 -12.78 -12.37 9.76
C LYS A 412 -11.42 -11.94 10.33
N LYS A 413 -10.55 -12.91 10.67
CA LYS A 413 -9.19 -12.64 11.14
C LYS A 413 -8.34 -11.92 10.09
N ALA A 414 -8.48 -12.29 8.81
CA ALA A 414 -7.77 -11.64 7.73
C ALA A 414 -8.29 -10.20 7.47
N CYS A 415 -9.59 -9.94 7.60
CA CYS A 415 -10.16 -8.58 7.56
C CYS A 415 -9.59 -7.69 8.67
N ALA A 416 -9.42 -8.24 9.89
CA ALA A 416 -8.86 -7.51 11.02
C ALA A 416 -7.41 -7.04 10.76
N ASN A 417 -6.58 -7.82 10.06
CA ASN A 417 -5.22 -7.41 9.67
C ASN A 417 -5.23 -6.13 8.80
N PHE A 418 -6.26 -5.96 7.97
CA PHE A 418 -6.46 -4.76 7.14
C PHE A 418 -7.20 -3.63 7.87
N GLY A 419 -7.60 -3.82 9.13
CA GLY A 419 -8.35 -2.84 9.92
C GLY A 419 -9.83 -2.74 9.53
N ILE A 420 -10.39 -3.78 8.89
CA ILE A 420 -11.76 -3.77 8.36
C ILE A 420 -12.69 -4.53 9.33
N PRO A 421 -13.75 -3.90 9.88
CA PRO A 421 -14.80 -4.57 10.62
C PRO A 421 -15.40 -5.74 9.83
N CYS A 422 -15.58 -6.89 10.47
CA CYS A 422 -16.07 -8.10 9.81
C CYS A 422 -17.11 -8.82 10.69
N GLU A 423 -18.33 -8.91 10.16
CA GLU A 423 -19.48 -9.54 10.80
C GLU A 423 -19.72 -10.95 10.23
N LEU A 424 -20.15 -11.89 11.07
CA LEU A 424 -20.53 -13.24 10.67
C LEU A 424 -22.02 -13.46 10.90
N ARG A 425 -22.75 -13.94 9.89
CA ARG A 425 -24.16 -14.35 10.02
C ARG A 425 -24.39 -15.72 9.36
N VAL A 426 -25.35 -16.47 9.88
CA VAL A 426 -25.79 -17.76 9.30
C VAL A 426 -27.11 -17.54 8.56
N THR A 427 -27.16 -17.82 7.27
CA THR A 427 -28.40 -17.80 6.48
C THR A 427 -28.26 -18.66 5.22
N SER A 428 -29.36 -19.19 4.69
CA SER A 428 -29.32 -20.16 3.60
C SER A 428 -30.36 -19.89 2.53
N ALA A 429 -29.91 -19.50 1.34
CA ALA A 429 -30.76 -19.26 0.17
C ALA A 429 -31.59 -20.48 -0.28
N HIS A 430 -31.31 -21.69 0.22
CA HIS A 430 -32.10 -22.91 -0.05
C HIS A 430 -33.11 -23.25 1.05
N LYS A 431 -32.97 -22.72 2.27
CA LYS A 431 -33.77 -23.09 3.46
C LYS A 431 -34.49 -21.91 4.12
N GLY A 432 -34.09 -20.69 3.78
CA GLY A 432 -34.64 -19.40 4.24
C GLY A 432 -34.18 -18.28 3.29
N PRO A 433 -34.61 -18.28 2.01
CA PRO A 433 -34.25 -17.24 1.04
C PRO A 433 -34.83 -15.87 1.43
N ASP A 434 -36.01 -15.85 2.03
CA ASP A 434 -36.67 -14.70 2.63
C ASP A 434 -35.82 -14.05 3.73
N GLU A 435 -35.35 -14.83 4.72
CA GLU A 435 -34.47 -14.34 5.77
C GLU A 435 -33.10 -13.90 5.20
N THR A 436 -32.60 -14.59 4.16
CA THR A 436 -31.38 -14.18 3.44
C THR A 436 -31.53 -12.78 2.82
N LEU A 437 -32.67 -12.50 2.19
CA LEU A 437 -32.98 -11.19 1.62
C LEU A 437 -33.24 -10.13 2.70
N ARG A 438 -33.84 -10.51 3.83
CA ARG A 438 -34.07 -9.64 4.99
C ARG A 438 -32.75 -9.20 5.65
N ILE A 439 -31.84 -10.13 5.92
CA ILE A 439 -30.50 -9.85 6.48
C ILE A 439 -29.68 -8.99 5.52
N LYS A 440 -29.73 -9.28 4.20
CA LYS A 440 -29.10 -8.43 3.17
C LYS A 440 -29.61 -6.97 3.27
N ALA A 441 -30.91 -6.77 3.44
CA ALA A 441 -31.52 -5.45 3.55
C ALA A 441 -31.15 -4.69 4.84
N GLU A 442 -30.89 -5.38 5.97
CA GLU A 442 -30.32 -4.76 7.18
C GLU A 442 -29.02 -4.01 6.84
N TYR A 443 -28.15 -4.66 6.05
CA TYR A 443 -26.81 -4.18 5.73
C TYR A 443 -26.72 -3.22 4.53
N GLU A 444 -27.80 -3.05 3.78
CA GLU A 444 -27.96 -1.99 2.77
C GLU A 444 -28.64 -0.74 3.37
N GLY A 445 -29.47 -0.91 4.39
CA GLY A 445 -30.32 0.14 4.94
C GLY A 445 -29.64 1.14 5.89
N ASP A 446 -28.48 0.80 6.47
CA ASP A 446 -27.74 1.68 7.40
C ASP A 446 -26.74 2.62 6.72
N GLY A 447 -26.55 2.50 5.40
CA GLY A 447 -25.67 3.34 4.60
C GLY A 447 -24.17 3.04 4.75
N ILE A 448 -23.75 1.98 5.45
CA ILE A 448 -22.34 1.61 5.59
C ILE A 448 -21.87 0.81 4.36
N PRO A 449 -20.86 1.28 3.61
CA PRO A 449 -20.28 0.56 2.48
C PRO A 449 -19.89 -0.89 2.85
N THR A 450 -20.57 -1.85 2.24
CA THR A 450 -20.46 -3.28 2.63
C THR A 450 -19.99 -4.13 1.46
N VAL A 451 -19.10 -5.08 1.74
CA VAL A 451 -18.77 -6.19 0.84
C VAL A 451 -19.29 -7.48 1.45
N PHE A 452 -20.16 -8.19 0.73
CA PHE A 452 -20.66 -9.49 1.17
C PHE A 452 -19.71 -10.61 0.75
N VAL A 453 -19.44 -11.56 1.64
CA VAL A 453 -18.70 -12.79 1.32
C VAL A 453 -19.60 -13.99 1.58
N ALA A 454 -19.97 -14.72 0.52
CA ALA A 454 -20.83 -15.88 0.57
C ALA A 454 -20.00 -17.16 0.78
N VAL A 455 -20.23 -17.85 1.90
CA VAL A 455 -19.58 -19.12 2.24
C VAL A 455 -20.63 -20.22 2.23
N ALA A 456 -20.59 -21.07 1.21
CA ALA A 456 -21.45 -22.25 1.11
C ALA A 456 -20.70 -23.37 0.37
N GLY A 457 -20.59 -24.54 0.98
CA GLY A 457 -20.13 -25.76 0.31
C GLY A 457 -21.24 -26.40 -0.53
N ARG A 458 -20.91 -27.45 -1.28
CA ARG A 458 -21.81 -28.09 -2.26
C ARG A 458 -22.22 -27.10 -3.36
N SER A 459 -23.45 -27.18 -3.84
CA SER A 459 -24.01 -26.17 -4.76
C SER A 459 -24.24 -24.84 -4.02
N ASN A 460 -23.39 -23.86 -4.29
CA ASN A 460 -23.50 -22.51 -3.72
C ASN A 460 -24.59 -21.70 -4.44
N GLY A 461 -25.83 -21.78 -3.94
CA GLY A 461 -26.90 -20.84 -4.32
C GLY A 461 -26.89 -19.52 -3.54
N LEU A 462 -26.10 -19.42 -2.46
CA LEU A 462 -26.11 -18.26 -1.56
C LEU A 462 -25.53 -17.00 -2.23
N GLY A 463 -24.32 -17.09 -2.77
CA GLY A 463 -23.69 -15.97 -3.48
C GLY A 463 -24.46 -15.51 -4.74
N PRO A 464 -24.93 -16.43 -5.61
CA PRO A 464 -25.76 -16.07 -6.76
C PRO A 464 -27.07 -15.38 -6.37
N VAL A 465 -27.78 -15.84 -5.32
CA VAL A 465 -29.01 -15.19 -4.85
C VAL A 465 -28.72 -13.80 -4.26
N LEU A 466 -27.64 -13.64 -3.49
CA LEU A 466 -27.21 -12.32 -3.01
C LEU A 466 -26.88 -11.39 -4.20
N SER A 467 -26.03 -11.83 -5.13
CA SER A 467 -25.59 -11.04 -6.29
C SER A 467 -26.72 -10.65 -7.25
N GLY A 468 -27.85 -11.37 -7.24
CA GLY A 468 -29.05 -11.00 -8.00
C GLY A 468 -29.95 -10.00 -7.31
N ASN A 469 -29.71 -9.70 -6.03
CA ASN A 469 -30.59 -8.91 -5.17
C ASN A 469 -29.88 -7.76 -4.42
N THR A 470 -28.58 -7.53 -4.61
CA THR A 470 -27.85 -6.35 -4.11
C THR A 470 -27.08 -5.64 -5.21
N SER A 471 -26.85 -4.34 -5.06
CA SER A 471 -25.91 -3.55 -5.85
C SER A 471 -24.50 -3.52 -5.24
N TYR A 472 -24.30 -4.08 -4.05
CA TYR A 472 -23.01 -4.16 -3.38
C TYR A 472 -22.17 -5.37 -3.87
N PRO A 473 -20.83 -5.34 -3.76
CA PRO A 473 -20.01 -6.46 -4.19
C PRO A 473 -20.29 -7.72 -3.35
N VAL A 474 -20.54 -8.84 -4.04
CA VAL A 474 -20.67 -10.18 -3.45
C VAL A 474 -19.51 -11.04 -3.92
N VAL A 475 -18.82 -11.70 -3.00
CA VAL A 475 -17.66 -12.56 -3.28
C VAL A 475 -17.97 -13.98 -2.84
N ASN A 476 -17.89 -14.95 -3.74
CA ASN A 476 -17.95 -16.37 -3.38
C ASN A 476 -16.63 -16.80 -2.73
N CYS A 477 -16.69 -17.36 -1.53
CA CYS A 477 -15.56 -18.02 -0.86
C CYS A 477 -16.01 -19.41 -0.36
N PRO A 478 -16.14 -20.40 -1.27
CA PRO A 478 -16.67 -21.71 -0.92
C PRO A 478 -15.64 -22.52 -0.10
N PRO A 479 -16.06 -23.24 0.97
CA PRO A 479 -15.19 -24.09 1.79
C PRO A 479 -14.93 -25.44 1.11
N LEU A 480 -14.21 -25.43 -0.01
CA LEU A 480 -13.96 -26.62 -0.84
C LEU A 480 -13.10 -27.67 -0.10
N SER A 481 -13.42 -28.95 -0.25
CA SER A 481 -12.55 -30.08 0.11
C SER A 481 -11.88 -30.69 -1.13
N ALA A 482 -10.91 -31.58 -0.92
CA ALA A 482 -10.26 -32.31 -2.02
C ALA A 482 -11.22 -33.29 -2.73
N ASP A 483 -12.22 -33.80 -2.01
CA ASP A 483 -13.11 -34.89 -2.46
C ASP A 483 -14.15 -34.42 -3.48
N TRP A 484 -14.70 -33.21 -3.28
CA TRP A 484 -15.82 -32.65 -4.07
C TRP A 484 -15.60 -31.21 -4.55
N GLY A 485 -14.51 -30.56 -4.12
CA GLY A 485 -14.16 -29.20 -4.53
C GLY A 485 -14.12 -28.95 -6.05
N PRO A 486 -13.53 -29.85 -6.87
CA PRO A 486 -13.51 -29.72 -8.33
C PRO A 486 -14.89 -29.70 -9.01
N GLN A 487 -15.92 -30.23 -8.34
CA GLN A 487 -17.31 -30.25 -8.80
C GLN A 487 -18.07 -29.05 -8.22
N ASP A 488 -17.97 -28.82 -6.91
CA ASP A 488 -18.67 -27.76 -6.18
C ASP A 488 -18.34 -26.36 -6.71
N VAL A 489 -17.07 -26.09 -7.04
CA VAL A 489 -16.59 -24.76 -7.48
C VAL A 489 -17.36 -24.20 -8.67
N TRP A 490 -17.86 -25.06 -9.57
CA TRP A 490 -18.61 -24.63 -10.76
C TRP A 490 -19.91 -23.90 -10.42
N SER A 491 -20.53 -24.19 -9.28
CA SER A 491 -21.72 -23.47 -8.79
C SER A 491 -21.45 -21.99 -8.49
N SER A 492 -20.20 -21.65 -8.16
CA SER A 492 -19.76 -20.28 -7.89
C SER A 492 -19.25 -19.55 -9.15
N LEU A 493 -18.85 -20.30 -10.19
CA LEU A 493 -18.23 -19.77 -11.41
C LEU A 493 -19.20 -19.60 -12.60
N ARG A 494 -20.14 -20.54 -12.80
CA ARG A 494 -21.04 -20.55 -13.98
C ARG A 494 -22.41 -19.98 -13.65
N LEU A 495 -22.48 -18.66 -13.61
CA LEU A 495 -23.67 -17.91 -13.21
C LEU A 495 -24.59 -17.56 -14.40
N PRO A 496 -25.90 -17.38 -14.15
CA PRO A 496 -26.81 -16.69 -15.08
C PRO A 496 -26.31 -15.29 -15.47
N SER A 497 -26.70 -14.84 -16.67
CA SER A 497 -26.40 -13.50 -17.18
C SER A 497 -26.96 -12.40 -16.27
N GLY A 498 -26.15 -11.37 -15.99
CA GLY A 498 -26.52 -10.24 -15.12
C GLY A 498 -25.98 -10.34 -13.69
N LEU A 499 -25.37 -11.47 -13.30
CA LEU A 499 -24.72 -11.62 -11.99
C LEU A 499 -23.23 -11.31 -12.06
N GLY A 500 -22.76 -10.44 -11.16
CA GLY A 500 -21.39 -9.91 -11.13
C GLY A 500 -20.50 -10.49 -10.02
N CYS A 501 -20.78 -11.71 -9.54
CA CYS A 501 -20.17 -12.29 -8.34
C CYS A 501 -18.80 -12.98 -8.64
N PRO A 502 -17.64 -12.38 -8.30
CA PRO A 502 -16.35 -13.06 -8.34
C PRO A 502 -16.29 -14.25 -7.37
N THR A 503 -15.32 -15.15 -7.60
CA THR A 503 -15.02 -16.29 -6.73
C THR A 503 -13.55 -16.29 -6.33
N ILE A 504 -13.26 -16.37 -5.03
CA ILE A 504 -11.92 -16.37 -4.44
C ILE A 504 -11.81 -17.57 -3.50
N LEU A 505 -10.86 -18.48 -3.73
CA LEU A 505 -10.83 -19.79 -3.03
C LEU A 505 -10.12 -19.79 -1.67
N SER A 506 -9.23 -18.82 -1.42
CA SER A 506 -8.59 -18.65 -0.10
C SER A 506 -9.43 -17.70 0.76
N PRO A 507 -9.74 -18.03 2.03
CA PRO A 507 -10.44 -17.11 2.93
C PRO A 507 -9.62 -15.86 3.26
N GLU A 508 -8.30 -15.99 3.35
CA GLU A 508 -7.37 -14.86 3.48
C GLU A 508 -7.39 -13.99 2.22
N GLY A 509 -7.42 -14.62 1.05
CA GLY A 509 -7.55 -13.95 -0.25
C GLY A 509 -8.89 -13.24 -0.44
N ALA A 510 -10.00 -13.79 0.07
CA ALA A 510 -11.32 -13.14 0.01
C ALA A 510 -11.35 -11.87 0.86
N ALA A 511 -10.76 -11.91 2.06
CA ALA A 511 -10.55 -10.72 2.89
C ALA A 511 -9.60 -9.70 2.24
N GLN A 512 -8.53 -10.15 1.59
CA GLN A 512 -7.61 -9.28 0.85
C GLN A 512 -8.27 -8.63 -0.38
N PHE A 513 -9.15 -9.33 -1.09
CA PHE A 513 -9.92 -8.79 -2.21
C PHE A 513 -10.96 -7.76 -1.74
N ALA A 514 -11.66 -8.03 -0.63
CA ALA A 514 -12.51 -7.03 0.02
C ALA A 514 -11.70 -5.79 0.46
N ALA A 515 -10.50 -5.98 1.01
CA ALA A 515 -9.59 -4.89 1.34
C ALA A 515 -9.14 -4.10 0.10
N GLN A 516 -8.90 -4.76 -1.04
CA GLN A 516 -8.56 -4.07 -2.30
C GLN A 516 -9.71 -3.19 -2.80
N ILE A 517 -10.96 -3.64 -2.66
CA ILE A 517 -12.16 -2.82 -2.96
C ILE A 517 -12.19 -1.58 -2.04
N PHE A 518 -12.07 -1.75 -0.72
CA PHE A 518 -12.08 -0.63 0.21
C PHE A 518 -10.88 0.32 0.05
N GLY A 519 -9.70 -0.20 -0.33
CA GLY A 519 -8.49 0.56 -0.62
C GLY A 519 -8.60 1.53 -1.81
N LEU A 520 -9.66 1.45 -2.61
CA LEU A 520 -9.99 2.47 -3.60
C LEU A 520 -10.37 3.81 -2.95
N SER A 521 -11.08 3.77 -1.81
CA SER A 521 -11.58 4.97 -1.09
C SER A 521 -10.88 5.24 0.25
N ASN A 522 -10.35 4.21 0.92
CA ASN A 522 -9.73 4.29 2.24
C ASN A 522 -8.20 4.14 2.13
N HIS A 523 -7.45 5.22 2.41
CA HIS A 523 -5.98 5.22 2.28
C HIS A 523 -5.27 4.39 3.35
N LEU A 524 -5.86 4.16 4.52
CA LEU A 524 -5.27 3.33 5.58
C LEU A 524 -5.31 1.84 5.20
N VAL A 525 -6.44 1.37 4.67
CA VAL A 525 -6.58 0.02 4.10
C VAL A 525 -5.63 -0.16 2.91
N TRP A 526 -5.54 0.84 2.03
CA TRP A 526 -4.60 0.85 0.91
C TRP A 526 -3.14 0.77 1.38
N ALA A 527 -2.76 1.53 2.42
CA ALA A 527 -1.40 1.54 2.95
C ALA A 527 -1.02 0.17 3.57
N LYS A 528 -1.95 -0.49 4.26
CA LYS A 528 -1.77 -1.86 4.78
C LYS A 528 -1.55 -2.88 3.66
N LEU A 529 -2.30 -2.78 2.55
CA LEU A 529 -2.06 -3.58 1.35
C LEU A 529 -0.67 -3.30 0.74
N ARG A 530 -0.30 -2.02 0.59
CA ARG A 530 0.97 -1.61 -0.02
C ARG A 530 2.19 -2.05 0.79
N SER A 531 2.08 -2.01 2.11
CA SER A 531 3.09 -2.50 3.07
C SER A 531 3.13 -4.03 3.09
N SER A 532 1.99 -4.71 3.00
CA SER A 532 1.94 -6.17 2.88
C SER A 532 2.65 -6.65 1.61
N MET A 533 2.49 -5.97 0.47
CA MET A 533 3.22 -6.29 -0.76
C MET A 533 4.74 -6.15 -0.58
N LEU A 534 5.19 -5.05 0.05
CA LEU A 534 6.60 -4.83 0.37
C LEU A 534 7.14 -5.94 1.28
N ASN A 535 6.48 -6.20 2.41
CA ASN A 535 6.95 -7.14 3.42
C ASN A 535 7.00 -8.59 2.89
N THR A 536 6.08 -8.99 2.02
CA THR A 536 6.14 -10.29 1.31
C THR A 536 7.37 -10.36 0.41
N TRP A 537 7.64 -9.33 -0.38
CA TRP A 537 8.82 -9.26 -1.26
C TRP A 537 10.14 -9.24 -0.46
N ILE A 538 10.21 -8.49 0.65
CA ILE A 538 11.37 -8.52 1.58
C ILE A 538 11.57 -9.94 2.13
N SER A 539 10.49 -10.62 2.52
CA SER A 539 10.56 -11.99 3.06
C SER A 539 11.11 -12.98 2.04
N LEU A 540 10.76 -12.85 0.76
CA LEU A 540 11.34 -13.65 -0.32
C LEU A 540 12.84 -13.37 -0.49
N LYS A 541 13.26 -12.09 -0.48
CA LYS A 541 14.68 -11.70 -0.59
C LYS A 541 15.52 -12.25 0.57
N GLN A 542 15.00 -12.23 1.79
CA GLN A 542 15.68 -12.77 2.97
C GLN A 542 15.71 -14.31 2.97
N ALA A 543 14.65 -14.98 2.51
CA ALA A 543 14.65 -16.43 2.35
C ALA A 543 15.67 -16.90 1.30
N ASP A 544 15.73 -16.24 0.15
CA ASP A 544 16.73 -16.48 -0.91
C ASP A 544 18.17 -16.24 -0.42
N LYS A 545 18.44 -15.10 0.24
CA LYS A 545 19.76 -14.81 0.82
C LYS A 545 20.23 -15.93 1.75
N LYS A 546 19.37 -16.35 2.68
CA LYS A 546 19.66 -17.44 3.63
C LYS A 546 19.87 -18.79 2.94
N LEU A 547 19.17 -19.08 1.84
CA LEU A 547 19.38 -20.32 1.08
C LEU A 547 20.72 -20.28 0.34
N ARG A 548 21.13 -19.14 -0.22
CA ARG A 548 22.44 -18.97 -0.87
C ARG A 548 23.60 -19.14 0.11
N GLU A 549 23.44 -18.70 1.36
CA GLU A 549 24.38 -18.96 2.47
C GLU A 549 24.54 -20.45 2.83
N CYS A 550 23.61 -21.32 2.42
CA CYS A 550 23.68 -22.78 2.60
C CYS A 550 24.16 -23.54 1.35
N THR A 551 24.58 -22.84 0.29
CA THR A 551 25.06 -23.42 -0.98
C THR A 551 26.54 -23.15 -1.25
N LEU A 552 27.29 -22.77 -0.20
CA LEU A 552 28.73 -22.50 -0.19
C LEU A 552 29.40 -23.37 0.89
#